data_AF-A0A0G3GXL4-F1
#
_entry.id   AF-A0A0G3GXL4-F1
#
_cell.length_a   1.000
_cell.length_b   1.000
_cell.length_c   1.000
_cell.angle_alpha   90.00
_cell.angle_beta   90.00
_cell.angle_gamma   90.00
#
_symmetry.space_group_name_H-M   'P 1'
#
loop_
_entity.id
_entity.type
_entity.pdbx_description
1 polymer ?
#
loop_
_entity_poly.entity_id
_entity_poly.type
_entity_poly.pdbx_seq_one_letter_code
_entity_poly.pdbx_strand_id
1 'polypeptide(L)' 'MRGAFDAGFNVVVISDAITDHAVQRLSWSLERSLPMFAEVATTAEIIDAQS' A
#
# COMPACT_ATOMS: atom_id res chain seq x y z
N MET A 1 0.47 6.60 6.60
CA MET A 1 -0.54 5.58 6.22
C MET A 1 -1.52 5.33 7.36
N ARG A 2 -1.11 4.72 8.49
CA ARG A 2 -2.03 4.43 9.60
C ARG A 2 -2.82 5.65 10.10
N GLY A 3 -2.14 6.79 10.31
CA GLY A 3 -2.82 8.03 10.72
C GLY A 3 -3.83 8.59 9.69
N ALA A 4 -3.68 8.29 8.40
CA ALA A 4 -4.67 8.68 7.38
C ALA A 4 -5.90 7.78 7.43
N PHE A 5 -5.70 6.47 7.64
CA PHE A 5 -6.79 5.53 7.88
C PHE A 5 -7.57 5.90 9.16
N ASP A 6 -6.86 6.17 10.26
CA ASP A 6 -7.49 6.57 11.53
C ASP A 6 -8.24 7.91 11.42
N ALA A 7 -7.89 8.75 10.44
CA ALA A 7 -8.60 9.99 10.11
C ALA A 7 -9.80 9.78 9.14
N GLY A 8 -10.11 8.55 8.74
CA GLY A 8 -11.27 8.20 7.92
C GLY A 8 -11.05 8.27 6.41
N PHE A 9 -9.81 8.38 5.94
CA PHE A 9 -9.50 8.35 4.51
C PHE A 9 -9.39 6.91 3.99
N ASN A 10 -9.82 6.69 2.75
CA ASN A 10 -9.44 5.50 1.99
C ASN A 10 -7.95 5.59 1.64
N VAL A 11 -7.20 4.54 1.93
CA VAL A 11 -5.74 4.51 1.73
C VAL A 11 -5.39 3.41 0.73
N VAL A 12 -4.61 3.77 -0.28
CA VAL A 12 -4.01 2.82 -1.22
C VAL A 12 -2.49 2.93 -1.14
N VAL A 13 -1.80 1.80 -1.09
CA VAL A 13 -0.34 1.68 -1.12
C VAL A 13 0.09 1.16 -2.48
N ILE A 14 0.97 1.92 -3.12
CA ILE A 14 1.54 1.58 -4.43
C ILE A 14 2.81 0.74 -4.20
N SER A 15 2.65 -0.57 -4.33
CA SER A 15 3.65 -1.59 -3.96
C SER A 15 4.97 -1.50 -4.73
N ASP A 16 4.94 -1.05 -5.98
CA ASP A 16 6.11 -0.87 -6.86
C ASP A 16 6.73 0.53 -6.78
N ALA A 17 6.18 1.42 -5.96
CA ALA A 17 6.67 2.79 -5.75
C ALA A 17 7.22 3.03 -4.33
N ILE A 18 7.39 1.97 -3.53
CA ILE A 18 7.96 2.03 -2.19
C ILE A 18 9.13 1.07 -2.05
N THR A 19 10.06 1.40 -1.16
CA THR A 19 11.21 0.54 -0.83
C THR A 19 11.35 0.39 0.67
N ASP A 20 11.97 -0.70 1.09
CA ASP A 20 12.41 -0.94 2.46
C ASP A 20 13.87 -1.43 2.41
N HIS A 21 14.64 -1.16 3.47
CA HIS A 21 16.02 -1.63 3.59
C HIS A 21 16.08 -3.16 3.77
N ALA A 22 15.00 -3.78 4.23
CA ALA A 22 14.86 -5.21 4.38
C ALA A 22 13.73 -5.75 3.48
N VAL A 23 14.08 -6.36 2.35
CA VAL A 23 13.11 -6.90 1.37
C VAL A 23 12.09 -7.84 2.01
N GLN A 24 12.54 -8.72 2.92
CA GLN A 24 11.65 -9.64 3.63
C GLN A 24 10.60 -8.92 4.49
N ARG A 25 10.96 -7.76 5.06
CA ARG A 25 10.05 -6.93 5.84
C ARG A 25 9.03 -6.24 4.95
N LEU A 26 9.44 -5.78 3.77
CA LEU A 26 8.55 -5.20 2.78
C LEU A 26 7.50 -6.23 2.32
N SER A 27 7.96 -7.41 1.90
CA SER A 27 7.07 -8.51 1.50
C SER A 27 6.09 -8.89 2.59
N TRP A 28 6.57 -9.09 3.82
CA TRP A 28 5.71 -9.39 4.96
C TRP A 28 4.67 -8.29 5.22
N SER A 29 5.06 -7.02 5.07
CA SER A 29 4.17 -5.89 5.32
C SER A 29 3.09 -5.77 4.25
N LEU A 30 3.45 -5.90 2.97
CA LEU A 30 2.52 -5.89 1.84
C LEU A 30 1.51 -7.04 1.93
N GLU A 31 1.94 -8.22 2.39
CA GLU A 31 1.07 -9.41 2.46
C GLU A 31 0.21 -9.46 3.73
N ARG A 32 0.67 -8.90 4.86
CA ARG A 32 0.06 -9.17 6.17
C ARG A 32 -0.41 -7.96 6.93
N SER A 33 0.36 -6.87 6.95
CA SER A 33 0.07 -5.74 7.84
C SER A 33 -0.69 -4.62 7.12
N LEU A 34 -0.24 -4.23 5.93
CA LEU A 34 -0.84 -3.16 5.14
C LEU A 34 -2.30 -3.45 4.76
N PRO A 35 -2.69 -4.69 4.37
CA PRO A 35 -4.08 -5.01 4.04
C PRO A 35 -5.08 -4.78 5.19
N MET A 36 -4.62 -4.63 6.44
CA MET A 36 -5.50 -4.34 7.57
C MET A 36 -6.04 -2.91 7.58
N PHE A 37 -5.44 -1.98 6.83
CA PHE A 37 -5.80 -0.56 6.86
C PHE A 37 -5.50 0.20 5.55
N ALA A 38 -5.13 -0.51 4.49
CA ALA A 38 -4.93 0.04 3.16
C ALA A 38 -5.14 -1.05 2.10
N GLU A 39 -5.58 -0.65 0.91
CA GLU A 39 -5.51 -1.51 -0.28
C GLU A 39 -4.08 -1.48 -0.84
N VAL A 40 -3.64 -2.59 -1.44
CA VAL A 40 -2.32 -2.70 -2.06
C VAL A 40 -2.51 -2.87 -3.56
N ALA A 41 -1.91 -1.98 -4.34
CA ALA A 41 -1.97 -1.99 -5.79
C ALA A 41 -0.59 -1.65 -6.39
N THR A 42 -0.45 -1.85 -7.69
CA THR A 42 0.69 -1.41 -8.50
C THR A 42 0.42 -0.05 -9.12
N THR A 43 1.46 0.61 -9.59
CA THR A 43 1.32 1.89 -10.31
C THR A 43 0.43 1.73 -11.55
N ALA A 44 0.56 0.60 -12.26
CA ALA A 44 -0.25 0.30 -13.44
C ALA A 44 -1.75 0.20 -13.11
N GLU A 45 -2.11 -0.56 -12.07
CA GLU A 45 -3.51 -0.72 -11.65
C GLU A 45 -4.15 0.61 -11.25
N ILE A 46 -3.40 1.51 -10.62
CA ILE A 46 -3.90 2.86 -10.27
C ILE A 46 -4.10 3.72 -11.50
N ILE A 47 -3.17 3.70 -12.46
CA ILE A 47 -3.31 4.47 -13.71
C ILE A 47 -4.54 3.98 -14.49
N ASP A 48 -4.74 2.67 -14.58
CA ASP A 48 -5.88 2.06 -15.26
C ASP A 48 -7.20 2.44 -14.56
N ALA A 49 -7.23 2.52 -13.23
CA ALA A 49 -8.41 2.93 -12.46
C ALA A 49 -8.78 4.42 -12.58
N GLN A 50 -7.91 5.27 -13.12
CA GLN A 50 -8.16 6.72 -13.32
C GLN A 50 -8.53 7.08 -14.76
N SER A 51 -8.53 6.10 -15.67
CA SER A 51 -8.83 6.27 -17.09
C SER A 51 -10.33 6.11 -17.36
#